data_AF-Q62VS2-F1
#
_entry.id   AF-Q62VS2-F1
#
_cell.length_a   1.000
_cell.length_b   1.000
_cell.length_c   1.000
_cell.angle_alpha   90.00
_cell.angle_beta   90.00
_cell.angle_gamma   90.00
#
_symmetry.space_group_name_H-M   'P 1'
#
loop_
_entity.id
_entity.type
_entity.pdbx_description
1 polymer ?
#
loop_
_entity_poly.entity_id
_entity_poly.type
_entity_poly.pdbx_seq_one_letter_code
_entity_poly.pdbx_strand_id
1 'polypeptide(L)'
;MKKLGFVLFMSMFAFVSVVPAAEAKVIDHDKVQGFSEVTPVTVSQKAAKRFQPYLKVASGCVPFPAVDAQGNTSGGLEPTGAPEGHCSKSVGQVYSRSAWYNGVWAIMYAWYFPKDSPLPLKAFGHRHDWEGIVVWIDNPANQNPKVLSIAYSQHGKFQKTAPNNNIMEGDHPKIRYDAPQPPINHSLYVDSAKGGTQPLIGWEDLTPAARNALNTTDFGSANVPFNDHNFTNNLGKAWFR
;
A
#
# COMPACT_ATOMS: atom_id res chain seq x y z
N MET A 1 -27.04 20.48 67.37
CA MET A 1 -26.61 19.17 66.86
C MET A 1 -26.06 19.36 65.45
N LYS A 2 -24.77 19.06 65.22
CA LYS A 2 -24.01 19.44 64.02
C LYS A 2 -24.38 18.53 62.82
N LYS A 3 -24.67 19.13 61.65
CA LYS A 3 -24.82 18.41 60.37
C LYS A 3 -23.44 18.03 59.84
N LEU A 4 -23.21 16.74 59.62
CA LEU A 4 -21.99 16.20 59.04
C LEU A 4 -22.25 15.92 57.56
N GLY A 5 -21.64 16.70 56.66
CA GLY A 5 -21.68 16.46 55.22
C GLY A 5 -20.54 15.52 54.82
N PHE A 6 -20.88 14.41 54.14
CA PHE A 6 -19.92 13.45 53.62
C PHE A 6 -19.65 13.79 52.14
N VAL A 7 -18.42 14.21 51.83
CA VAL A 7 -17.97 14.44 50.45
C VAL A 7 -17.33 13.15 49.94
N LEU A 8 -17.94 12.55 48.92
CA LEU A 8 -17.45 11.34 48.28
C LEU A 8 -16.42 11.72 47.20
N PHE A 9 -15.13 11.41 47.43
CA PHE A 9 -14.09 11.53 46.40
C PHE A 9 -14.11 10.29 45.51
N MET A 10 -14.49 10.47 44.24
CA MET A 10 -14.48 9.41 43.23
C MET A 10 -13.11 9.42 42.53
N SER A 11 -12.22 8.49 42.88
CA SER A 11 -10.92 8.33 42.25
C SER A 11 -11.04 7.63 40.90
N MET A 12 -10.74 8.34 39.81
CA MET A 12 -10.73 7.79 38.46
C MET A 12 -9.38 7.08 38.22
N PHE A 13 -9.35 5.76 38.28
CA PHE A 13 -8.17 4.97 37.91
C PHE A 13 -8.11 4.84 36.37
N ALA A 14 -7.19 5.56 35.74
CA ALA A 14 -6.85 5.34 34.34
C ALA A 14 -5.99 4.06 34.24
N PHE A 15 -6.58 2.98 33.73
CA PHE A 15 -5.83 1.78 33.36
C PHE A 15 -5.06 2.06 32.07
N VAL A 16 -3.76 2.33 32.20
CA VAL A 16 -2.85 2.31 31.04
C VAL A 16 -2.49 0.86 30.79
N SER A 17 -3.15 0.26 29.79
CA SER A 17 -2.80 -1.08 29.30
C SER A 17 -1.42 -1.04 28.66
N VAL A 18 -0.38 -1.38 29.41
CA VAL A 18 0.97 -1.59 28.84
C VAL A 18 0.96 -2.96 28.17
N VAL A 19 0.56 -3.00 26.90
CA VAL A 19 0.76 -4.18 26.06
C VAL A 19 2.26 -4.26 25.79
N PRO A 20 2.95 -5.36 26.14
CA PRO A 20 4.35 -5.53 25.77
C PRO A 20 4.44 -5.47 24.25
N ALA A 21 5.18 -4.50 23.72
CA ALA A 21 5.49 -4.48 22.30
C ALA A 21 6.35 -5.71 22.01
N ALA A 22 5.77 -6.73 21.39
CA ALA A 22 6.58 -7.78 20.77
C ALA A 22 7.53 -7.08 19.80
N GLU A 23 8.83 -7.31 19.95
CA GLU A 23 9.84 -6.72 19.09
C GLU A 23 9.59 -7.20 17.65
N ALA A 24 9.25 -6.26 16.76
CA ALA A 24 9.00 -6.53 15.35
C ALA A 24 10.23 -7.20 14.72
N LYS A 25 10.05 -8.34 14.07
CA LYS A 25 11.13 -9.10 13.43
C LYS A 25 11.11 -8.94 11.92
N VAL A 26 12.28 -9.05 11.32
CA VAL A 26 12.38 -9.34 9.88
C VAL A 26 12.26 -10.86 9.71
N ILE A 27 11.30 -11.31 8.89
CA ILE A 27 11.02 -12.73 8.66
C ILE A 27 11.06 -13.06 7.16
N ASP A 28 11.14 -14.34 6.82
CA ASP A 28 11.12 -14.78 5.42
C ASP A 28 9.90 -14.23 4.67
N HIS A 29 10.09 -13.84 3.41
CA HIS A 29 9.06 -13.15 2.61
C HIS A 29 7.78 -13.97 2.42
N ASP A 30 7.89 -15.30 2.48
CA ASP A 30 6.79 -16.25 2.35
C ASP A 30 6.13 -16.64 3.68
N LYS A 31 6.60 -16.07 4.81
CA LYS A 31 6.04 -16.30 6.16
C LYS A 31 5.24 -15.12 6.69
N VAL A 32 5.29 -13.97 6.03
CA VAL A 32 4.46 -12.81 6.41
C VAL A 32 2.99 -13.13 6.16
N GLN A 33 2.21 -13.10 7.24
CA GLN A 33 0.77 -13.29 7.14
C GLN A 33 0.11 -11.96 6.76
N GLY A 34 -0.50 -11.93 5.58
CA GLY A 34 -1.26 -10.78 5.11
C GLY A 34 -2.54 -10.53 5.93
N PHE A 35 -3.11 -9.35 5.75
CA PHE A 35 -4.37 -8.94 6.33
C PHE A 35 -5.53 -9.43 5.46
N SER A 36 -6.55 -9.95 6.12
CA SER A 36 -7.85 -10.17 5.48
C SER A 36 -8.46 -8.82 5.10
N GLU A 37 -9.09 -8.75 3.93
CA GLU A 37 -9.81 -7.54 3.51
C GLU A 37 -10.97 -7.25 4.47
N VAL A 38 -11.09 -5.98 4.90
CA VAL A 38 -12.17 -5.55 5.77
C VAL A 38 -13.46 -5.35 4.99
N THR A 39 -14.61 -5.55 5.63
CA THR A 39 -15.90 -5.16 5.03
C THR A 39 -16.02 -3.63 5.03
N PRO A 40 -16.16 -2.97 3.85
CA PRO A 40 -16.16 -1.51 3.79
C PRO A 40 -17.37 -0.87 4.46
N VAL A 41 -17.16 -0.06 5.50
CA VAL A 41 -18.23 0.65 6.22
C VAL A 41 -18.13 2.17 6.06
N THR A 42 -16.92 2.72 6.17
CA THR A 42 -16.68 4.17 6.06
C THR A 42 -16.70 4.65 4.60
N VAL A 43 -16.85 5.96 4.40
CA VAL A 43 -16.77 6.58 3.07
C VAL A 43 -15.43 6.29 2.40
N SER A 44 -14.32 6.38 3.15
CA SER A 44 -12.98 6.09 2.63
C SER A 44 -12.79 4.63 2.26
N GLN A 45 -13.23 3.67 3.10
CA GLN A 45 -13.14 2.24 2.79
C GLN A 45 -13.98 1.87 1.57
N LYS A 46 -15.21 2.41 1.46
CA LYS A 46 -16.08 2.17 0.30
C LYS A 46 -15.46 2.71 -0.98
N ALA A 47 -14.87 3.90 -0.94
CA ALA A 47 -14.16 4.47 -2.07
C ALA A 47 -12.91 3.63 -2.43
N ALA A 48 -12.09 3.26 -1.44
CA ALA A 48 -10.91 2.42 -1.65
C ALA A 48 -11.26 1.05 -2.26
N LYS A 49 -12.38 0.45 -1.88
CA LYS A 49 -12.82 -0.81 -2.51
C LYS A 49 -13.34 -0.59 -3.93
N ARG A 50 -14.16 0.44 -4.14
CA ARG A 50 -14.78 0.76 -5.44
C ARG A 50 -13.73 1.07 -6.52
N PHE A 51 -12.68 1.81 -6.15
CA PHE A 51 -11.64 2.26 -7.07
C PHE A 51 -10.37 1.41 -7.01
N GLN A 52 -10.44 0.21 -6.41
CA GLN A 52 -9.28 -0.68 -6.27
C GLN A 52 -8.74 -1.07 -7.66
N PRO A 53 -7.47 -0.84 -7.98
CA PRO A 53 -6.92 -1.19 -9.28
C PRO A 53 -6.83 -2.70 -9.50
N TYR A 54 -6.97 -3.13 -10.75
CA TYR A 54 -6.48 -4.41 -11.20
C TYR A 54 -4.98 -4.32 -11.46
N LEU A 55 -4.23 -5.31 -10.99
CA LEU A 55 -2.80 -5.44 -11.25
C LEU A 55 -2.51 -6.68 -12.11
N LYS A 56 -1.90 -6.46 -13.26
CA LYS A 56 -1.29 -7.49 -14.09
C LYS A 56 0.22 -7.49 -13.87
N VAL A 57 0.76 -8.62 -13.45
CA VAL A 57 2.21 -8.83 -13.38
C VAL A 57 2.63 -9.40 -14.73
N ALA A 58 3.35 -8.61 -15.53
CA ALA A 58 3.84 -9.04 -16.84
C ALA A 58 5.20 -9.74 -16.74
N SER A 59 6.04 -9.33 -15.80
CA SER A 59 7.33 -9.94 -15.49
C SER A 59 7.68 -9.72 -14.01
N GLY A 60 8.67 -10.47 -13.50
CA GLY A 60 9.16 -10.36 -12.13
C GLY A 60 8.28 -11.04 -11.07
N CYS A 61 8.38 -10.55 -9.84
CA CYS A 61 7.62 -11.07 -8.72
C CYS A 61 6.13 -10.70 -8.80
N VAL A 62 5.27 -11.55 -8.24
CA VAL A 62 3.90 -11.14 -7.87
C VAL A 62 3.92 -10.39 -6.53
N PRO A 63 2.85 -9.66 -6.15
CA PRO A 63 2.80 -8.98 -4.85
C PRO A 63 2.84 -9.94 -3.67
N PHE A 64 3.42 -9.50 -2.55
CA PHE A 64 3.45 -10.19 -1.26
C PHE A 64 3.00 -9.26 -0.13
N PRO A 65 2.54 -9.80 1.02
CA PRO A 65 2.42 -9.01 2.24
C PRO A 65 3.81 -8.52 2.70
N ALA A 66 3.93 -7.22 2.94
CA ALA A 66 5.18 -6.62 3.42
C ALA A 66 5.31 -6.65 4.95
N VAL A 67 4.16 -6.69 5.65
CA VAL A 67 4.06 -6.59 7.10
C VAL A 67 2.87 -7.42 7.59
N ASP A 68 2.98 -8.03 8.77
CA ASP A 68 1.89 -8.73 9.46
C ASP A 68 1.26 -7.92 10.60
N ALA A 69 0.25 -8.48 11.26
CA ALA A 69 -0.48 -7.81 12.35
C ALA A 69 0.38 -7.51 13.60
N GLN A 70 1.47 -8.26 13.81
CA GLN A 70 2.42 -8.08 14.91
C GLN A 70 3.51 -7.07 14.56
N GLY A 71 3.55 -6.59 13.32
CA GLY A 71 4.56 -5.67 12.82
C GLY A 71 5.83 -6.35 12.32
N ASN A 72 5.85 -7.70 12.18
CA ASN A 72 6.97 -8.34 11.49
C ASN A 72 6.96 -7.96 10.02
N THR A 73 8.14 -7.71 9.44
CA THR A 73 8.28 -7.29 8.04
C THR A 73 8.95 -8.34 7.19
N SER A 74 8.62 -8.34 5.90
CA SER A 74 9.24 -9.20 4.91
C SER A 74 10.73 -8.87 4.75
N GLY A 75 11.58 -9.88 4.92
CA GLY A 75 12.99 -9.83 4.59
C GLY A 75 13.28 -9.78 3.10
N GLY A 76 12.28 -9.97 2.23
CA GLY A 76 12.44 -9.95 0.78
C GLY A 76 13.31 -11.09 0.24
N LEU A 77 13.77 -10.93 -1.00
CA LEU A 77 14.65 -11.88 -1.68
C LEU A 77 15.90 -11.18 -2.21
N GLU A 78 17.04 -11.88 -2.23
CA GLU A 78 18.19 -11.40 -2.99
C GLU A 78 17.84 -11.26 -4.48
N PRO A 79 18.33 -10.23 -5.20
CA PRO A 79 18.12 -10.04 -6.63
C PRO A 79 19.00 -10.98 -7.46
N THR A 80 18.87 -12.28 -7.22
CA THR A 80 19.59 -13.35 -7.92
C THR A 80 18.61 -14.37 -8.49
N GLY A 81 19.10 -15.21 -9.40
CA GLY A 81 18.27 -16.19 -10.11
C GLY A 81 17.27 -15.53 -11.04
N ALA A 82 16.27 -16.29 -11.50
CA ALA A 82 15.24 -15.77 -12.39
C ALA A 82 14.49 -14.56 -11.75
N PRO A 83 14.04 -13.57 -12.55
CA PRO A 83 13.26 -12.42 -12.07
C PRO A 83 12.10 -12.79 -11.12
N GLU A 84 11.34 -13.83 -11.48
CA GLU A 84 10.21 -14.39 -10.74
C GLU A 84 10.58 -15.52 -9.77
N GLY A 85 11.87 -15.89 -9.72
CA GLY A 85 12.40 -16.99 -8.92
C GLY A 85 12.08 -16.80 -7.44
N HIS A 86 11.39 -17.79 -6.86
CA HIS A 86 10.90 -17.82 -5.47
C HIS A 86 9.85 -16.76 -5.11
N CYS A 87 9.32 -16.02 -6.09
CA CYS A 87 8.28 -15.00 -5.89
C CYS A 87 7.21 -14.99 -6.99
N SER A 88 7.02 -16.10 -7.71
CA SER A 88 6.02 -16.21 -8.79
C SER A 88 4.60 -16.54 -8.31
N LYS A 89 4.42 -16.85 -7.01
CA LYS A 89 3.13 -17.25 -6.45
C LYS A 89 2.91 -16.69 -5.04
N SER A 90 1.84 -15.93 -4.90
CA SER A 90 1.28 -15.45 -3.64
C SER A 90 -0.15 -14.97 -3.90
N VAL A 91 -1.01 -14.97 -2.89
CA VAL A 91 -2.28 -14.22 -2.93
C VAL A 91 -1.98 -12.72 -3.00
N GLY A 92 -0.86 -12.30 -2.41
CA GLY A 92 -0.43 -10.91 -2.32
C GLY A 92 -1.23 -10.09 -1.31
N GLN A 93 -0.94 -8.80 -1.30
CA GLN A 93 -1.65 -7.79 -0.54
C GLN A 93 -1.62 -6.50 -1.36
N VAL A 94 -2.69 -5.70 -1.31
CA VAL A 94 -2.63 -4.30 -1.71
C VAL A 94 -2.95 -3.42 -0.51
N TYR A 95 -2.10 -2.42 -0.31
CA TYR A 95 -2.24 -1.43 0.76
C TYR A 95 -2.87 -0.17 0.19
N SER A 96 -3.66 0.55 0.99
CA SER A 96 -4.20 1.84 0.58
C SER A 96 -4.12 2.90 1.66
N ARG A 97 -4.04 4.16 1.24
CA ARG A 97 -4.19 5.33 2.12
C ARG A 97 -4.87 6.44 1.36
N SER A 98 -5.77 7.16 2.02
CA SER A 98 -6.55 8.21 1.37
C SER A 98 -6.48 9.53 2.13
N ALA A 99 -6.58 10.64 1.39
CA ALA A 99 -6.72 11.97 1.96
C ALA A 99 -7.29 12.95 0.94
N TRP A 100 -7.86 14.04 1.45
CA TRP A 100 -8.05 15.24 0.64
C TRP A 100 -6.70 15.90 0.36
N TYR A 101 -6.46 16.29 -0.89
CA TYR A 101 -5.29 17.06 -1.29
C TYR A 101 -5.71 18.05 -2.38
N ASN A 102 -5.47 19.35 -2.15
CA ASN A 102 -5.89 20.44 -3.04
C ASN A 102 -7.37 20.37 -3.46
N GLY A 103 -8.26 20.01 -2.53
CA GLY A 103 -9.71 19.95 -2.75
C GLY A 103 -10.18 18.77 -3.60
N VAL A 104 -9.33 17.77 -3.86
CA VAL A 104 -9.65 16.53 -4.57
C VAL A 104 -9.30 15.34 -3.66
N TRP A 105 -10.03 14.24 -3.77
CA TRP A 105 -9.76 13.05 -2.96
C TRP A 105 -8.75 12.14 -3.63
N ALA A 106 -7.67 11.85 -2.93
CA ALA A 106 -6.63 10.91 -3.34
C ALA A 106 -6.86 9.55 -2.68
N ILE A 107 -6.71 8.48 -3.46
CA ILE A 107 -6.56 7.13 -2.94
C ILE A 107 -5.26 6.56 -3.50
N MET A 108 -4.24 6.44 -2.64
CA MET A 108 -3.01 5.75 -3.02
C MET A 108 -3.20 4.26 -2.79
N TYR A 109 -2.83 3.44 -3.76
CA TYR A 109 -2.69 1.99 -3.64
C TYR A 109 -1.24 1.60 -3.83
N ALA A 110 -0.74 0.65 -3.07
CA ALA A 110 0.64 0.20 -3.15
C ALA A 110 0.77 -1.31 -3.00
N TRP A 111 1.77 -1.86 -3.70
CA TRP A 111 2.14 -3.26 -3.66
C TRP A 111 3.60 -3.38 -3.27
N TYR A 112 3.88 -4.43 -2.51
CA TYR A 112 5.22 -4.84 -2.16
C TYR A 112 5.61 -6.08 -2.96
N PHE A 113 6.84 -6.10 -3.46
CA PHE A 113 7.42 -7.26 -4.10
C PHE A 113 8.71 -7.66 -3.37
N PRO A 114 9.00 -8.97 -3.20
CA PRO A 114 10.18 -9.40 -2.45
C PRO A 114 11.52 -8.93 -3.03
N LYS A 115 11.61 -8.72 -4.34
CA LYS A 115 12.78 -8.20 -5.07
C LYS A 115 12.35 -7.52 -6.37
N ASP A 116 13.22 -6.64 -6.86
CA ASP A 116 13.21 -6.12 -8.23
C ASP A 116 14.47 -6.63 -8.94
N SER A 117 14.30 -7.50 -9.95
CA SER A 117 15.42 -8.12 -10.65
C SER A 117 15.07 -8.32 -12.11
N PRO A 118 15.20 -7.30 -12.98
CA PRO A 118 14.87 -7.40 -14.41
C PRO A 118 15.78 -8.39 -15.16
N LEU A 119 16.99 -8.64 -14.64
CA LEU A 119 17.94 -9.64 -15.14
C LEU A 119 18.37 -10.58 -14.01
N PRO A 120 18.84 -11.81 -14.31
CA PRO A 120 19.26 -12.79 -13.30
C PRO A 120 20.66 -12.51 -12.73
N LEU A 121 20.98 -11.24 -12.49
CA LEU A 121 22.28 -10.76 -12.06
C LEU A 121 22.13 -9.68 -10.99
N LYS A 122 22.77 -9.90 -9.83
CA LYS A 122 22.69 -9.01 -8.65
C LYS A 122 23.00 -7.55 -8.92
N ALA A 123 23.89 -7.26 -9.88
CA ALA A 123 24.30 -5.88 -10.21
C ALA A 123 23.18 -5.03 -10.83
N PHE A 124 22.07 -5.63 -11.27
CA PHE A 124 20.99 -4.96 -11.98
C PHE A 124 19.64 -5.01 -11.25
N GLY A 125 19.64 -5.31 -9.95
CA GLY A 125 18.42 -5.41 -9.16
C GLY A 125 18.65 -5.09 -7.69
N HIS A 126 17.57 -5.09 -6.92
CA HIS A 126 17.60 -4.88 -5.48
C HIS A 126 16.61 -5.79 -4.75
N ARG A 127 16.94 -6.07 -3.49
CA ARG A 127 16.02 -6.68 -2.54
C ARG A 127 14.92 -5.67 -2.21
N HIS A 128 13.70 -6.16 -2.05
CA HIS A 128 12.47 -5.38 -1.88
C HIS A 128 12.11 -4.55 -3.11
N ASP A 129 10.81 -4.33 -3.28
CA ASP A 129 10.29 -3.30 -4.17
C ASP A 129 8.95 -2.79 -3.65
N TRP A 130 8.68 -1.52 -3.90
CA TRP A 130 7.45 -0.84 -3.52
C TRP A 130 7.01 0.07 -4.66
N GLU A 131 5.88 -0.29 -5.24
CA GLU A 131 5.27 0.48 -6.31
C GLU A 131 3.86 0.91 -5.90
N GLY A 132 3.38 2.04 -6.43
CA GLY A 132 2.06 2.53 -6.10
C GLY A 132 1.44 3.44 -7.15
N ILE A 133 0.11 3.49 -7.13
CA ILE A 133 -0.68 4.42 -7.92
C ILE A 133 -1.44 5.37 -7.01
N VAL A 134 -1.83 6.53 -7.54
CA VAL A 134 -2.83 7.40 -6.93
C VAL A 134 -4.01 7.52 -7.88
N VAL A 135 -5.19 7.14 -7.40
CA VAL A 135 -6.47 7.39 -8.08
C VAL A 135 -7.05 8.66 -7.49
N TRP A 136 -7.16 9.69 -8.32
CA TRP A 136 -7.77 10.96 -7.96
C TRP A 136 -9.24 10.94 -8.31
N ILE A 137 -10.12 11.13 -7.33
CA ILE A 137 -11.57 11.23 -7.55
C ILE A 137 -12.10 12.58 -7.05
N ASP A 138 -13.22 13.03 -7.59
CA ASP A 138 -13.85 14.29 -7.20
C ASP A 138 -14.22 14.36 -5.71
N ASN A 139 -15.11 13.49 -5.24
CA ASN A 139 -15.52 13.43 -3.84
C ASN A 139 -16.04 12.02 -3.50
N PRO A 140 -15.45 11.31 -2.52
CA PRO A 140 -15.83 9.94 -2.19
C PRO A 140 -17.24 9.83 -1.59
N ALA A 141 -17.81 10.94 -1.10
CA ALA A 141 -19.16 10.98 -0.56
C ALA A 141 -20.25 11.18 -1.63
N ASN A 142 -19.87 11.45 -2.89
CA ASN A 142 -20.83 11.52 -3.99
C ASN A 142 -21.46 10.14 -4.23
N GLN A 143 -22.71 10.13 -4.71
CA GLN A 143 -23.37 8.88 -5.11
C GLN A 143 -22.59 8.15 -6.22
N ASN A 144 -22.04 8.91 -7.16
CA ASN A 144 -21.22 8.44 -8.27
C ASN A 144 -19.95 9.28 -8.38
N PRO A 145 -18.94 9.04 -7.52
CA PRO A 145 -17.66 9.74 -7.61
C PRO A 145 -17.00 9.42 -8.95
N LYS A 146 -16.33 10.40 -9.54
CA LYS A 146 -15.68 10.28 -10.84
C LYS A 146 -14.18 10.26 -10.68
N VAL A 147 -13.52 9.31 -11.35
CA VAL A 147 -12.06 9.34 -11.52
C VAL A 147 -11.70 10.54 -12.39
N LEU A 148 -10.80 11.38 -11.88
CA LEU A 148 -10.30 12.58 -12.54
C LEU A 148 -8.93 12.33 -13.18
N SER A 149 -8.08 11.55 -12.51
CA SER A 149 -6.76 11.18 -13.01
C SER A 149 -6.23 9.94 -12.31
N ILE A 150 -5.34 9.23 -12.98
CA ILE A 150 -4.57 8.12 -12.44
C ILE A 150 -3.10 8.51 -12.55
N ALA A 151 -2.41 8.50 -11.42
CA ALA A 151 -0.97 8.63 -11.37
C ALA A 151 -0.35 7.28 -10.99
N TYR A 152 0.77 6.90 -11.58
CA TYR A 152 1.42 5.61 -11.31
C TYR A 152 2.94 5.76 -11.24
N SER A 153 3.56 5.03 -10.31
CA SER A 153 4.99 5.13 -10.02
C SER A 153 5.86 4.60 -11.17
N GLN A 154 6.90 5.36 -11.47
CA GLN A 154 8.02 4.95 -12.31
C GLN A 154 9.31 5.58 -11.76
N HIS A 155 10.15 4.75 -11.13
CA HIS A 155 11.49 5.12 -10.66
C HIS A 155 11.52 6.41 -9.80
N GLY A 156 10.67 6.45 -8.77
CA GLY A 156 10.57 7.55 -7.81
C GLY A 156 9.78 8.78 -8.30
N LYS A 157 9.26 8.75 -9.54
CA LYS A 157 8.35 9.74 -10.11
C LYS A 157 6.96 9.14 -10.30
N PHE A 158 5.99 9.99 -10.64
CA PHE A 158 4.64 9.58 -11.01
C PHE A 158 4.31 10.05 -12.43
N GLN A 159 4.08 9.11 -13.33
CA GLN A 159 3.39 9.38 -14.60
C GLN A 159 1.91 9.61 -14.32
N LYS A 160 1.23 10.35 -15.20
CA LYS A 160 -0.15 10.78 -15.00
C LYS A 160 -0.94 10.59 -16.29
N THR A 161 -2.18 10.13 -16.17
CA THR A 161 -3.08 9.99 -17.31
C THR A 161 -4.52 10.25 -16.90
N ALA A 162 -5.33 10.68 -17.86
CA ALA A 162 -6.77 10.75 -17.71
C ALA A 162 -7.39 9.34 -17.87
N PRO A 163 -8.44 9.00 -17.12
CA PRO A 163 -9.13 7.72 -17.31
C PRO A 163 -9.76 7.63 -18.69
N ASN A 164 -9.76 6.44 -19.29
CA ASN A 164 -10.46 6.15 -20.54
C ASN A 164 -10.83 4.65 -20.59
N ASN A 165 -11.70 4.28 -21.54
CA ASN A 165 -12.23 2.93 -21.66
C ASN A 165 -11.17 1.85 -21.92
N ASN A 166 -9.99 2.22 -22.44
CA ASN A 166 -8.93 1.26 -22.68
C ASN A 166 -8.22 0.88 -21.38
N ILE A 167 -8.02 1.81 -20.45
CA ILE A 167 -7.23 1.60 -19.21
C ILE A 167 -8.09 1.44 -17.96
N MET A 168 -9.41 1.45 -18.11
CA MET A 168 -10.38 1.26 -17.03
C MET A 168 -11.23 0.01 -17.29
N GLU A 169 -11.70 -0.61 -16.21
CA GLU A 169 -12.76 -1.62 -16.21
C GLU A 169 -13.80 -1.18 -15.18
N GLY A 170 -14.86 -0.50 -15.65
CA GLY A 170 -15.75 0.24 -14.75
C GLY A 170 -14.98 1.33 -13.99
N ASP A 171 -15.05 1.30 -12.66
CA ASP A 171 -14.35 2.24 -11.77
C ASP A 171 -12.91 1.80 -11.43
N HIS A 172 -12.45 0.66 -11.96
CA HIS A 172 -11.15 0.08 -11.63
C HIS A 172 -10.09 0.40 -12.68
N PRO A 173 -8.98 1.08 -12.32
CA PRO A 173 -7.82 1.20 -13.19
C PRO A 173 -7.21 -0.16 -13.51
N LYS A 174 -6.74 -0.33 -14.75
CA LYS A 174 -5.95 -1.49 -15.19
C LYS A 174 -4.47 -1.12 -15.23
N ILE A 175 -3.71 -1.72 -14.32
CA ILE A 175 -2.29 -1.44 -14.10
C ILE A 175 -1.47 -2.69 -14.43
N ARG A 176 -0.29 -2.46 -14.99
CA ARG A 176 0.71 -3.49 -15.26
C ARG A 176 1.99 -3.19 -14.50
N TYR A 177 2.54 -4.19 -13.83
CA TYR A 177 3.90 -4.19 -13.28
C TYR A 177 4.82 -4.94 -14.26
N ASP A 178 5.88 -4.30 -14.73
CA ASP A 178 6.74 -4.83 -15.79
C ASP A 178 8.13 -4.17 -15.79
N ALA A 179 9.10 -4.82 -16.43
CA ALA A 179 10.41 -4.28 -16.78
C ALA A 179 10.67 -4.48 -18.29
N PRO A 180 10.02 -3.71 -19.18
CA PRO A 180 10.04 -3.95 -20.62
C PRO A 180 11.39 -3.61 -21.29
N GLN A 181 12.28 -2.90 -20.60
CA GLN A 181 13.58 -2.47 -21.13
C GLN A 181 14.72 -2.79 -20.14
N PRO A 182 15.04 -4.08 -19.88
CA PRO A 182 16.16 -4.44 -19.01
C PRO A 182 17.48 -3.78 -19.49
N PRO A 183 18.36 -3.32 -18.59
CA PRO A 183 18.37 -3.55 -17.14
C PRO A 183 17.57 -2.53 -16.33
N ILE A 184 16.70 -1.72 -16.94
CA ILE A 184 15.81 -0.85 -16.17
C ILE A 184 14.92 -1.72 -15.29
N ASN A 185 14.89 -1.37 -14.01
CA ASN A 185 14.09 -2.01 -12.97
C ASN A 185 12.59 -1.96 -13.28
N HIS A 186 11.80 -2.68 -12.48
CA HIS A 186 10.37 -2.70 -12.70
C HIS A 186 9.74 -1.34 -12.42
N SER A 187 8.57 -1.12 -13.01
CA SER A 187 7.71 0.01 -12.67
C SER A 187 6.27 -0.28 -13.06
N LEU A 188 5.38 0.65 -12.72
CA LEU A 188 3.98 0.56 -13.13
C LEU A 188 3.73 1.22 -14.49
N TYR A 189 2.76 0.67 -15.19
CA TYR A 189 2.22 1.18 -16.44
C TYR A 189 0.70 1.06 -16.40
N VAL A 190 -0.01 1.89 -17.17
CA VAL A 190 -1.39 1.58 -17.53
C VAL A 190 -1.42 0.53 -18.65
N ASP A 191 -2.39 -0.36 -18.62
CA ASP A 191 -2.53 -1.46 -19.59
C ASP A 191 -3.99 -1.63 -20.00
N SER A 192 -4.22 -2.13 -21.21
CA SER A 192 -5.55 -2.54 -21.65
C SER A 192 -5.95 -3.91 -21.12
N ALA A 193 -4.96 -4.76 -20.80
CA ALA A 193 -5.20 -6.07 -20.23
C ALA A 193 -5.63 -5.97 -18.76
N LYS A 194 -6.68 -6.71 -18.42
CA LYS A 194 -7.16 -6.85 -17.04
C LYS A 194 -6.29 -7.84 -16.27
N GLY A 195 -5.79 -7.40 -15.12
CA GLY A 195 -5.10 -8.25 -14.15
C GLY A 195 -6.02 -8.79 -13.04
N GLY A 196 -5.41 -9.22 -11.95
CA GLY A 196 -6.11 -9.66 -10.73
C GLY A 196 -6.27 -8.56 -9.70
N THR A 197 -6.92 -8.87 -8.58
CA THR A 197 -6.92 -8.05 -7.37
C THR A 197 -6.25 -8.83 -6.23
N GLN A 198 -5.85 -8.11 -5.19
CA GLN A 198 -5.31 -8.66 -3.96
C GLN A 198 -6.23 -8.26 -2.80
N PRO A 199 -6.20 -8.95 -1.65
CA PRO A 199 -6.86 -8.47 -0.44
C PRO A 199 -6.44 -7.03 -0.14
N LEU A 200 -7.42 -6.11 -0.03
CA LEU A 200 -7.18 -4.71 0.25
C LEU A 200 -7.13 -4.46 1.77
N ILE A 201 -6.13 -3.71 2.22
CA ILE A 201 -6.08 -3.19 3.59
C ILE A 201 -5.77 -1.69 3.60
N GLY A 202 -6.60 -0.91 4.29
CA GLY A 202 -6.41 0.52 4.50
C GLY A 202 -5.36 0.80 5.57
N TRP A 203 -4.63 1.92 5.46
CA TRP A 203 -3.66 2.37 6.46
C TRP A 203 -4.30 2.48 7.86
N GLU A 204 -5.53 2.99 7.90
CA GLU A 204 -6.32 3.15 9.11
C GLU A 204 -6.80 1.80 9.69
N ASP A 205 -6.89 0.76 8.85
CA ASP A 205 -7.32 -0.59 9.23
C ASP A 205 -6.15 -1.49 9.70
N LEU A 206 -4.91 -1.07 9.47
CA LEU A 206 -3.72 -1.77 9.99
C LEU A 206 -3.66 -1.71 11.52
N THR A 207 -2.94 -2.66 12.13
CA THR A 207 -2.62 -2.56 13.56
C THR A 207 -1.63 -1.41 13.80
N PRO A 208 -1.57 -0.84 15.02
CA PRO A 208 -0.54 0.13 15.38
C PRO A 208 0.88 -0.42 15.16
N ALA A 209 1.10 -1.72 15.44
CA ALA A 209 2.39 -2.37 15.23
C ALA A 209 2.78 -2.41 13.74
N ALA A 210 1.85 -2.75 12.86
CA ALA A 210 2.08 -2.77 11.41
C ALA A 210 2.35 -1.37 10.85
N ARG A 211 1.58 -0.35 11.26
CA ARG A 211 1.85 1.05 10.88
C ARG A 211 3.23 1.51 11.34
N ASN A 212 3.58 1.21 12.59
CA ASN A 212 4.90 1.54 13.12
C ASN A 212 6.00 0.88 12.28
N ALA A 213 5.89 -0.42 12.01
CA ALA A 213 6.85 -1.15 11.20
C ALA A 213 6.99 -0.59 9.78
N LEU A 214 5.90 -0.21 9.12
CA LEU A 214 5.94 0.43 7.79
C LEU A 214 6.52 1.86 7.81
N ASN A 215 6.47 2.54 8.96
CA ASN A 215 7.11 3.85 9.14
C ASN A 215 8.62 3.72 9.41
N THR A 216 9.06 2.67 10.11
CA THR A 216 10.44 2.60 10.64
C THR A 216 11.35 1.59 9.97
N THR A 217 10.81 0.62 9.23
CA THR A 217 11.63 -0.42 8.57
C THR A 217 12.38 0.16 7.37
N ASP A 218 13.68 -0.13 7.30
CA ASP A 218 14.51 0.12 6.12
C ASP A 218 14.31 -1.00 5.10
N PHE A 219 13.71 -0.68 3.96
CA PHE A 219 13.53 -1.58 2.82
C PHE A 219 14.63 -1.41 1.76
N GLY A 220 15.78 -0.84 2.16
CA GLY A 220 16.94 -0.64 1.31
C GLY A 220 16.65 0.35 0.18
N SER A 221 16.67 -0.13 -1.07
CA SER A 221 16.40 0.71 -2.23
C SER A 221 14.91 1.04 -2.41
N ALA A 222 14.01 0.26 -1.81
CA ALA A 222 12.57 0.46 -1.88
C ALA A 222 12.07 1.34 -0.74
N ASN A 223 11.01 2.12 -0.99
CA ASN A 223 10.43 3.03 0.00
C ASN A 223 8.91 2.84 0.08
N VAL A 224 8.37 2.67 1.29
CA VAL A 224 6.91 2.56 1.49
C VAL A 224 6.24 3.88 1.05
N PRO A 225 5.42 3.90 -0.02
CA PRO A 225 5.03 5.17 -0.65
C PRO A 225 3.91 5.90 0.10
N PHE A 226 3.20 5.20 0.99
CA PHE A 226 2.02 5.67 1.72
C PHE A 226 2.24 5.77 3.25
N ASN A 227 3.46 5.56 3.73
CA ASN A 227 3.79 5.76 5.14
C ASN A 227 3.73 7.26 5.50
N ASP A 228 3.82 7.59 6.80
CA ASP A 228 3.63 8.96 7.27
C ASP A 228 4.65 9.95 6.69
N HIS A 229 5.87 9.49 6.42
CA HIS A 229 6.94 10.32 5.86
C HIS A 229 6.75 10.62 4.37
N ASN A 230 6.23 9.66 3.61
CA ASN A 230 6.22 9.71 2.15
C ASN A 230 4.88 10.13 1.55
N PHE A 231 3.76 9.86 2.24
CA PHE A 231 2.43 9.95 1.65
C PHE A 231 2.13 11.31 1.02
N THR A 232 2.18 12.40 1.79
CA THR A 232 1.84 13.75 1.28
C THR A 232 2.82 14.21 0.19
N ASN A 233 4.11 13.91 0.31
CA ASN A 233 5.09 14.27 -0.72
C ASN A 233 4.80 13.54 -2.04
N ASN A 234 4.44 12.25 -1.97
CA ASN A 234 4.07 11.47 -3.14
C ASN A 234 2.74 11.94 -3.74
N LEU A 235 1.77 12.40 -2.93
CA LEU A 235 0.58 13.08 -3.46
C LEU A 235 0.94 14.34 -4.25
N GLY A 236 1.91 15.13 -3.77
CA GLY A 236 2.44 16.28 -4.50
C GLY A 236 3.07 15.91 -5.84
N LYS A 237 3.89 14.86 -5.89
CA LYS A 237 4.46 14.34 -7.15
C LYS A 237 3.42 13.79 -8.11
N ALA A 238 2.35 13.20 -7.57
CA ALA A 238 1.25 12.59 -8.30
C ALA A 238 0.16 13.59 -8.73
N TRP A 239 0.20 14.82 -8.24
CA TRP A 239 -0.79 15.85 -8.52
C TRP A 239 -0.87 16.18 -10.01
N PHE A 240 -2.09 16.25 -10.56
CA PHE A 240 -2.35 16.25 -12.00
C PHE A 240 -2.87 17.58 -12.57
N ARG A 241 -2.92 18.63 -11.74
CA ARG A 241 -3.36 19.97 -12.13
C ARG A 241 -2.28 21.01 -11.91
#